data_AF-A0A135VXT2-F1
#
_entry.id   AF-A0A135VXT2-F1
#
_cell.length_a   1.000
_cell.length_b   1.000
_cell.length_c   1.000
_cell.angle_alpha   90.00
_cell.angle_beta   90.00
_cell.angle_gamma   90.00
#
_symmetry.space_group_name_H-M   'P 1'
#
loop_
_entity.id
_entity.type
_entity.pdbx_description
1 polymer ?
#
loop_
_entity_poly.entity_id
_entity_poly.type
_entity_poly.pdbx_seq_one_letter_code
_entity_poly.pdbx_strand_id
1 'polypeptide(L)'
;MKPWLMEILICPVKECRSELHLEVFERHTGQVDGKEFEEIDEALITCTNCNRWYPVIGGIPCMLPDDLRMTGTQRKAEDDFLKRWRERIPSEILEKGIPFGLMAES
;
A
#
# COMPACT_ATOMS: atom_id res chain seq x y z
N MET A 1 -5.76 7.32 -6.11
CA MET A 1 -5.75 7.84 -4.73
C MET A 1 -5.29 9.28 -4.75
N LYS A 2 -6.06 10.20 -4.15
CA LYS A 2 -5.62 11.61 -4.06
C LYS A 2 -4.44 11.77 -3.09
N PRO A 3 -3.37 12.49 -3.46
CA PRO A 3 -2.17 12.64 -2.62
C PRO A 3 -2.44 13.18 -1.21
N TRP A 4 -3.38 14.12 -1.06
CA TRP A 4 -3.73 14.73 0.23
C TRP A 4 -4.28 13.72 1.25
N LEU A 5 -4.73 12.53 0.83
CA LEU A 5 -5.17 11.51 1.79
C LEU A 5 -4.05 11.12 2.75
N MET A 6 -2.78 11.20 2.34
CA MET A 6 -1.64 10.95 3.24
C MET A 6 -1.49 11.97 4.37
N GLU A 7 -2.13 13.15 4.28
CA GLU A 7 -2.14 14.14 5.36
C GLU A 7 -3.08 13.76 6.50
N ILE A 8 -4.04 12.87 6.24
CA ILE A 8 -5.05 12.45 7.22
C ILE A 8 -4.97 10.97 7.58
N LEU A 9 -4.33 10.15 6.75
CA LEU A 9 -4.17 8.72 6.99
C LEU A 9 -3.10 8.47 8.04
N ILE A 10 -3.42 7.55 8.96
CA ILE A 10 -2.52 7.02 9.98
C ILE A 10 -2.65 5.50 10.01
N CYS A 11 -1.71 4.82 10.68
CA CYS A 11 -1.80 3.37 10.83
C CYS A 11 -3.15 2.97 11.47
N PRO A 12 -3.96 2.11 10.80
CA PRO A 12 -5.30 1.75 11.27
C PRO A 12 -5.29 0.81 12.48
N VAL A 13 -4.13 0.26 12.84
CA VAL A 13 -3.98 -0.58 14.03
C VAL A 13 -4.19 0.27 15.27
N LYS A 14 -5.17 -0.13 16.09
CA LYS A 14 -5.68 0.62 17.24
C LYS A 14 -4.58 1.02 18.22
N GLU A 15 -3.65 0.11 18.49
CA GLU A 15 -2.53 0.29 19.42
C GLU A 15 -1.33 1.02 18.80
N CYS A 16 -1.32 1.19 17.47
CA CYS A 16 -0.20 1.81 16.75
C CYS A 16 -0.46 3.28 16.46
N ARG A 17 -1.46 3.58 15.61
CA ARG A 17 -1.84 4.95 15.18
C ARG A 17 -0.67 5.86 14.76
N SER A 18 0.44 5.29 14.33
CA SER A 18 1.66 6.02 13.95
C SER A 18 1.55 6.55 12.52
N GLU A 19 2.46 7.46 12.17
CA GLU A 19 2.59 8.00 10.82
C GLU A 19 2.86 6.91 9.77
N LEU A 20 2.44 7.20 8.55
CA LEU A 20 2.58 6.32 7.41
C LEU A 20 3.52 6.95 6.39
N HIS A 21 4.43 6.14 5.86
CA HIS A 21 5.29 6.51 4.74
C HIS A 21 4.67 6.00 3.43
N LEU A 22 4.78 6.79 2.36
CA LEU A 22 4.26 6.46 1.04
C LEU A 22 5.40 6.39 0.02
N GLU A 23 5.48 5.26 -0.69
CA GLU A 23 6.30 5.12 -1.89
C GLU A 23 5.42 4.99 -3.13
N VAL A 24 5.47 5.96 -4.04
CA VAL A 24 4.62 5.98 -5.23
C VAL A 24 5.26 5.21 -6.38
N PHE A 25 4.52 4.26 -6.93
CA PHE A 25 4.95 3.45 -8.06
C PHE A 25 4.47 4.02 -9.39
N GLU A 26 3.18 4.33 -9.48
CA GLU A 26 2.53 4.93 -10.65
C GLU A 26 1.55 6.02 -10.22
N ARG A 27 1.42 7.04 -11.06
CA ARG A 27 0.46 8.14 -10.90
C ARG A 27 0.09 8.71 -12.26
N HIS A 28 -1.08 9.33 -12.34
CA HIS A 28 -1.49 10.11 -13.49
C HIS A 28 -2.02 11.48 -13.08
N THR A 29 -2.02 12.38 -14.05
CA THR A 29 -2.64 13.70 -13.94
C THR A 29 -3.85 13.76 -14.88
N GLY A 30 -4.90 14.46 -14.47
CA GLY A 30 -6.08 14.71 -15.29
C GLY A 30 -6.60 16.13 -15.11
N GLN A 31 -7.67 16.46 -15.82
CA GLN A 31 -8.29 17.79 -15.76
C GLN A 31 -9.82 17.67 -15.68
N VAL A 32 -10.43 18.38 -14.73
CA VAL A 32 -11.89 18.47 -14.56
C VAL A 32 -12.24 19.95 -14.37
N ASP A 33 -13.17 20.47 -15.17
CA ASP A 33 -13.60 21.88 -15.13
C ASP A 33 -12.44 22.89 -15.18
N GLY A 34 -11.43 22.60 -16.00
CA GLY A 34 -10.24 23.47 -16.13
C GLY A 34 -9.24 23.37 -14.98
N LYS A 35 -9.47 22.49 -13.99
CA LYS A 35 -8.56 22.26 -12.86
C LYS A 35 -7.82 20.95 -13.04
N GLU A 36 -6.50 21.01 -12.99
CA GLU A 36 -5.65 19.83 -12.95
C GLU A 36 -5.77 19.10 -11.60
N PHE A 37 -5.70 17.78 -11.64
CA PHE A 37 -5.62 16.94 -10.46
C PHE A 37 -4.58 15.84 -10.66
N GLU A 38 -4.05 15.34 -9.55
CA GLU A 38 -3.18 14.17 -9.50
C GLU A 38 -3.90 13.01 -8.79
N GLU A 39 -3.76 11.81 -9.34
CA GLU A 39 -4.20 10.56 -8.75
C GLU A 39 -3.02 9.58 -8.74
N ILE A 40 -2.76 8.99 -7.59
CA ILE A 40 -1.79 7.92 -7.38
C ILE A 40 -2.48 6.60 -7.71
N ASP A 41 -1.98 5.85 -8.68
CA ASP A 41 -2.58 4.60 -9.14
C ASP A 41 -2.07 3.40 -8.35
N GLU A 42 -0.74 3.33 -8.21
CA GLU A 42 -0.04 2.23 -7.56
C GLU A 42 0.99 2.80 -6.59
N ALA A 43 0.97 2.34 -5.34
CA ALA A 43 1.90 2.79 -4.31
C ALA A 43 1.96 1.83 -3.13
N LEU A 44 3.06 1.87 -2.38
CA LEU A 44 3.23 1.15 -1.13
C LEU A 44 3.15 2.12 0.04
N ILE A 45 2.21 1.89 0.95
CA ILE A 45 2.11 2.57 2.23
C ILE A 45 2.76 1.67 3.29
N THR A 46 3.63 2.21 4.14
CA THR A 46 4.28 1.47 5.23
C THR A 46 4.15 2.21 6.55
N CYS A 47 3.98 1.48 7.64
CA CYS A 47 4.01 2.04 8.98
C CYS A 47 5.41 1.88 9.58
N THR A 48 6.04 3.00 9.93
CA THR A 48 7.41 3.04 10.48
C THR A 48 7.52 2.47 11.89
N ASN A 49 6.39 2.28 12.59
CA ASN A 49 6.37 1.77 13.97
C ASN A 49 6.04 0.27 14.07
N CYS A 50 5.05 -0.21 13.31
CA CYS A 50 4.60 -1.61 13.39
C CYS A 50 4.95 -2.48 12.18
N ASN A 51 5.72 -1.94 11.23
CA ASN A 51 6.20 -2.62 10.02
C ASN A 51 5.10 -3.23 9.13
N ARG A 52 3.86 -2.76 9.27
CA ARG A 52 2.76 -3.13 8.38
C ARG A 52 2.86 -2.37 7.07
N TRP A 53 2.45 -3.02 6.01
CA TRP A 53 2.36 -2.42 4.70
C TRP A 53 0.93 -2.52 4.16
N TYR A 54 0.54 -1.56 3.35
CA TYR A 54 -0.76 -1.47 2.69
C TYR A 54 -0.53 -1.03 1.24
N PRO A 55 -1.03 -1.75 0.24
CA PRO A 55 -0.89 -1.31 -1.14
C PRO A 55 -1.98 -0.31 -1.51
N VAL A 56 -1.67 0.49 -2.51
CA VAL A 56 -2.62 1.28 -3.28
C VAL A 56 -2.70 0.58 -4.62
N ILE A 57 -3.88 0.09 -4.98
CA ILE A 57 -4.10 -0.69 -6.20
C ILE A 57 -5.21 -0.02 -6.99
N GLY A 58 -4.96 0.36 -8.24
CA GLY A 58 -5.93 1.09 -9.07
C GLY A 58 -6.46 2.36 -8.40
N GLY A 59 -5.62 3.02 -7.59
CA GLY A 59 -5.94 4.22 -6.86
C GLY A 59 -6.75 4.04 -5.57
N ILE A 60 -6.94 2.81 -5.10
CA ILE A 60 -7.64 2.52 -3.84
C ILE A 60 -6.62 2.09 -2.77
N PRO A 61 -6.50 2.80 -1.64
CA PRO A 61 -5.68 2.36 -0.52
C PRO A 61 -6.34 1.17 0.20
N CYS A 62 -5.71 0.00 0.15
CA CYS A 62 -6.22 -1.24 0.73
C CYS A 62 -5.71 -1.43 2.17
N MET A 63 -6.45 -0.88 3.15
CA MET A 63 -6.03 -0.85 4.55
C MET A 63 -6.83 -1.79 5.47
N LEU A 64 -7.15 -2.99 4.96
CA LEU A 64 -7.91 -3.97 5.73
C LEU A 64 -7.12 -4.50 6.95
N PRO A 65 -7.82 -4.94 8.02
CA PRO A 65 -7.22 -5.72 9.09
C PRO A 65 -6.47 -6.95 8.58
N ASP A 66 -5.41 -7.32 9.30
CA ASP A 66 -4.48 -8.39 8.91
C ASP A 66 -5.18 -9.73 8.64
N ASP A 67 -6.14 -10.13 9.49
CA ASP A 67 -6.88 -11.39 9.39
C ASP A 67 -7.71 -11.48 8.09
N LEU A 68 -8.24 -10.35 7.61
CA LEU A 68 -8.98 -10.27 6.35
C LEU A 68 -8.09 -10.25 5.11
N ARG A 69 -6.78 -10.07 5.28
CA ARG A 69 -5.79 -10.05 4.18
C ARG A 69 -5.11 -11.38 3.94
N MET A 70 -5.27 -12.34 4.85
CA MET A 70 -4.60 -13.64 4.74
C MET A 70 -5.20 -14.56 3.67
N THR A 71 -6.43 -14.28 3.20
CA THR A 71 -7.16 -15.14 2.25
C THR A 71 -7.98 -14.33 1.24
N GLY A 72 -8.64 -15.01 0.31
CA GLY A 72 -9.61 -14.40 -0.61
C GLY A 72 -9.00 -13.55 -1.73
N THR A 73 -9.83 -12.69 -2.33
CA THR A 73 -9.42 -11.84 -3.47
C THR A 73 -8.39 -10.80 -3.06
N GLN A 74 -8.48 -10.26 -1.84
CA GLN A 74 -7.50 -9.32 -1.33
C GLN A 74 -6.10 -9.94 -1.32
N ARG A 75 -5.94 -11.13 -0.71
CA ARG A 75 -4.65 -11.82 -0.65
C ARG A 75 -4.02 -12.00 -2.03
N LYS A 76 -4.81 -12.44 -3.02
CA LYS A 76 -4.32 -12.65 -4.40
C LYS A 76 -3.86 -11.34 -5.04
N ALA A 77 -4.64 -10.27 -4.92
CA ALA A 77 -4.28 -8.96 -5.44
C ALA A 77 -3.00 -8.41 -4.78
N GLU A 78 -2.83 -8.65 -3.48
CA GLU A 78 -1.63 -8.26 -2.73
C GLU A 78 -0.39 -9.08 -3.12
N ASP A 79 -0.53 -10.40 -3.33
CA ASP A 79 0.56 -11.23 -3.86
C ASP A 79 0.99 -10.76 -5.26
N ASP A 80 0.02 -10.47 -6.14
CA ASP A 80 0.29 -9.96 -7.50
C ASP A 80 0.94 -8.57 -7.47
N PHE A 81 0.49 -7.69 -6.57
CA PHE A 81 1.08 -6.38 -6.34
C PHE A 81 2.55 -6.49 -5.92
N LEU A 82 2.84 -7.33 -4.92
CA LEU A 82 4.21 -7.54 -4.44
C LEU A 82 5.09 -8.11 -5.56
N LYS A 83 4.59 -9.06 -6.36
CA LYS A 83 5.34 -9.63 -7.49
C LYS A 83 5.64 -8.59 -8.57
N ARG A 84 4.64 -7.77 -8.92
CA ARG A 84 4.77 -6.70 -9.93
C ARG A 84 5.82 -5.67 -9.54
N TRP A 85 5.82 -5.26 -8.27
CA TRP A 85 6.67 -4.17 -7.77
C TRP A 85 7.90 -4.64 -7.01
N ARG A 86 8.26 -5.93 -7.09
CA ARG A 86 9.32 -6.55 -6.26
C ARG A 86 10.66 -5.83 -6.28
N GLU A 87 11.02 -5.20 -7.39
CA GLU A 87 12.32 -4.53 -7.55
C GLU A 87 12.38 -3.18 -6.85
N ARG A 88 11.21 -2.60 -6.53
CA ARG A 88 11.07 -1.31 -5.86
C ARG A 88 10.69 -1.45 -4.40
N ILE A 89 10.01 -2.54 -4.03
CA ILE A 89 9.61 -2.79 -2.63
C ILE A 89 10.85 -3.15 -1.79
N PRO A 90 11.04 -2.54 -0.61
CA PRO A 90 12.11 -2.88 0.32
C PRO A 90 12.12 -4.38 0.66
N SER A 91 13.31 -5.00 0.68
CA SER A 91 13.44 -6.44 0.96
C SER A 91 12.85 -6.84 2.31
N GLU A 92 12.90 -5.97 3.32
CA GLU A 92 12.27 -6.21 4.62
C GLU A 92 10.76 -6.44 4.52
N ILE A 93 10.07 -5.72 3.64
CA ILE A 93 8.63 -5.93 3.40
C ILE A 93 8.39 -7.23 2.63
N LEU A 94 9.24 -7.54 1.65
CA LEU A 94 9.12 -8.79 0.89
C LEU A 94 9.37 -10.03 1.74
N GLU A 95 10.27 -9.96 2.71
CA GLU A 95 10.66 -11.11 3.53
C GLU A 95 9.88 -11.20 4.84
N LYS A 96 9.61 -10.05 5.48
CA LYS A 96 9.12 -9.95 6.87
C LYS A 96 7.92 -9.01 7.02
N GLY A 97 7.33 -8.58 5.91
CA GLY A 97 6.17 -7.69 5.92
C GLY A 97 5.04 -8.27 6.75
N ILE A 98 4.36 -7.40 7.48
CA ILE A 98 3.14 -7.76 8.22
C ILE A 98 1.95 -7.26 7.38
N PRO A 99 0.96 -8.13 7.08
CA PRO A 99 0.72 -9.46 7.65
C PRO A 99 1.48 -10.62 6.98
N PHE A 100 2.03 -10.41 5.80
CA PHE A 100 2.88 -11.38 5.10
C PHE A 100 3.82 -10.66 4.11
N GLY A 101 4.80 -11.38 3.59
CA GLY A 101 5.63 -10.98 2.45
C GLY A 101 5.52 -11.96 1.28
N LEU A 102 6.35 -11.79 0.25
CA LEU A 102 6.55 -12.81 -0.79
C LEU A 102 7.38 -13.94 -0.18
N MET A 103 6.71 -15.01 0.26
CA MET A 103 7.40 -16.25 0.60
C MET A 103 8.36 -16.60 -0.53
N ALA A 104 9.63 -16.85 -0.20
CA ALA A 104 10.58 -17.37 -1.15
C ALA A 104 10.02 -18.69 -1.71
N GLU A 105 9.67 -18.68 -3.00
CA GLU A 105 9.47 -19.93 -3.74
C GLU A 105 10.77 -20.71 -3.59
N SER A 106 10.71 -21.80 -2.80
CA SER A 106 11.80 -22.77 -2.64
C SER A 106 11.87 -23.68 -3.86
#